data_AF-A0A9Q1CMT0-F1
#
_entry.id   AF-A0A9Q1CMT0-F1
#
_cell.length_a   1.000
_cell.length_b   1.000
_cell.length_c   1.000
_cell.angle_alpha   90.00
_cell.angle_beta   90.00
_cell.angle_gamma   90.00
#
_symmetry.space_group_name_H-M   'P 1'
#
loop_
_entity.id
_entity.type
_entity.pdbx_description
1 polymer ?
#
loop_
_entity_poly.entity_id
_entity_poly.type
_entity_poly.pdbx_seq_one_letter_code
_entity_poly.pdbx_strand_id
1 'polypeptide(L)'
;MEHELNISSTTCVDWSSFAREVCEETLIMISTPIGGPGIEVEIDEAKFGKRKYHRGRMQVGQWVFGGRQKDNRTKIFMVPVASRDEETLLTLIKK
;
A
#
# COMPACT_ATOMS: atom_id res chain seq x y z
N MET A 1 16.91 15.53 -4.87
CA MET A 1 17.77 14.72 -3.98
C MET A 1 19.21 14.64 -4.46
N GLU A 2 19.56 13.95 -5.56
CA GLU A 2 20.96 13.90 -6.07
C GLU A 2 21.54 15.31 -6.33
N HIS A 3 20.86 16.13 -7.12
CA HIS A 3 21.31 17.49 -7.45
C HIS A 3 21.17 18.50 -6.31
N GLU A 4 20.28 18.27 -5.35
CA GLU A 4 20.00 19.20 -4.25
C GLU A 4 20.89 18.96 -3.04
N LEU A 5 21.25 17.70 -2.79
CA LEU A 5 22.04 17.27 -1.64
C LEU A 5 23.46 16.85 -2.05
N ASN A 6 23.79 16.90 -3.35
CA ASN A 6 25.08 16.49 -3.91
C ASN A 6 25.50 15.07 -3.49
N ILE A 7 24.56 14.14 -3.50
CA ILE A 7 24.79 12.73 -3.15
C ILE A 7 24.68 11.84 -4.39
N SER A 8 25.38 10.71 -4.37
CA SER A 8 25.40 9.78 -5.50
C SER A 8 24.02 9.16 -5.76
N SER A 9 23.79 8.72 -7.00
CA SER A 9 22.54 8.07 -7.37
C SER A 9 22.27 6.79 -6.59
N THR A 10 23.31 6.00 -6.36
CA THR A 10 23.22 4.80 -5.52
C THR A 10 22.78 5.14 -4.10
N THR A 11 23.38 6.16 -3.50
CA THR A 11 22.98 6.64 -2.16
C THR A 11 21.51 7.10 -2.13
N CYS A 12 21.03 7.80 -3.17
CA CYS A 12 19.62 8.21 -3.25
C CYS A 12 18.68 7.01 -3.32
N VAL A 13 19.03 6.00 -4.12
CA VAL A 13 18.23 4.78 -4.28
C VAL A 13 18.22 3.98 -2.98
N ASP A 14 19.37 3.79 -2.35
CA ASP A 14 19.49 3.04 -1.10
C ASP A 14 18.70 3.71 0.03
N TRP A 15 18.82 5.03 0.17
CA TRP A 15 18.03 5.81 1.13
C TRP A 15 16.53 5.68 0.86
N SER A 16 16.11 5.75 -0.40
CA SER A 16 14.70 5.60 -0.78
C SER A 16 14.17 4.20 -0.50
N SER A 17 15.00 3.16 -0.66
CA SER A 17 14.64 1.78 -0.33
C SER A 17 14.49 1.62 1.18
N PHE A 18 15.47 2.07 1.95
CA PHE A 18 15.42 2.05 3.42
C PHE A 18 14.18 2.77 3.96
N ALA A 19 13.88 3.96 3.44
CA ALA A 19 12.69 4.71 3.85
C ALA A 19 11.38 3.94 3.57
N ARG A 20 11.30 3.21 2.45
CA ARG A 20 10.12 2.39 2.14
C ARG A 20 10.00 1.17 3.05
N GLU A 21 11.11 0.51 3.36
CA GLU A 21 11.16 -0.63 4.29
C GLU A 21 10.64 -0.22 5.67
N VAL A 22 11.11 0.91 6.20
CA VAL A 22 10.63 1.45 7.50
C VAL A 22 9.13 1.74 7.46
N CYS A 23 8.63 2.31 6.35
CA CYS A 23 7.19 2.54 6.19
C CYS A 23 6.39 1.24 6.14
N GLU A 24 6.87 0.23 5.40
CA GLU A 24 6.24 -1.09 5.30
C GLU A 24 6.17 -1.77 6.67
N GLU A 25 7.29 -1.82 7.41
CA GLU A 25 7.32 -2.38 8.76
C GLU A 25 6.34 -1.66 9.68
N THR A 26 6.31 -0.32 9.63
CA THR A 26 5.36 0.48 10.42
C THR A 26 3.92 0.13 10.08
N LEU A 27 3.59 0.02 8.79
CA LEU A 27 2.24 -0.35 8.33
C LEU A 27 1.85 -1.75 8.82
N ILE A 28 2.76 -2.71 8.74
CA ILE A 28 2.53 -4.08 9.24
C ILE A 28 2.32 -4.07 10.76
N MET A 29 3.12 -3.31 11.51
CA MET A 29 3.01 -3.23 12.97
C MET A 29 1.70 -2.60 13.45
N ILE A 30 1.18 -1.58 12.77
CA ILE A 30 -0.06 -0.90 13.18
C ILE A 30 -1.32 -1.56 12.60
N SER A 31 -1.16 -2.42 11.59
CA SER A 31 -2.26 -3.13 10.94
C SER A 31 -2.97 -4.01 11.96
N THR A 32 -4.19 -3.60 12.31
CA THR A 32 -5.08 -4.29 13.23
C THR A 32 -6.46 -4.37 12.59
N PRO A 33 -7.32 -5.32 12.98
CA PRO A 33 -8.71 -5.31 12.54
C PRO A 33 -9.33 -3.94 12.81
N ILE A 34 -9.96 -3.36 11.78
CA ILE A 34 -10.60 -2.05 11.84
C ILE A 34 -12.10 -2.17 11.57
N GLY A 35 -12.85 -1.21 12.09
CA GLY A 35 -14.31 -1.14 11.95
C GLY A 35 -15.01 -1.48 13.25
N GLY A 36 -16.22 -2.02 13.14
CA GLY A 36 -17.12 -2.29 14.26
C GLY A 36 -18.42 -1.48 14.20
N PRO A 37 -19.38 -1.74 15.10
CA PRO A 37 -20.67 -1.04 15.11
C PRO A 37 -20.48 0.48 15.21
N GLY A 38 -21.08 1.22 14.27
CA GLY A 38 -21.00 2.68 14.22
C GLY A 38 -19.69 3.26 13.71
N ILE A 39 -18.73 2.42 13.29
CA ILE A 39 -17.45 2.87 12.73
C ILE A 39 -17.47 2.75 11.21
N GLU A 40 -17.20 3.86 10.54
CA GLU A 40 -17.09 3.91 9.09
C GLU A 40 -15.65 3.62 8.63
N VAL A 41 -15.51 2.65 7.73
CA VAL A 41 -14.24 2.29 7.09
C VAL A 41 -14.32 2.62 5.61
N GLU A 42 -13.36 3.39 5.12
CA GLU A 42 -13.12 3.58 3.69
C GLU A 42 -12.25 2.43 3.19
N ILE A 43 -12.65 1.83 2.07
CA ILE A 43 -11.97 0.68 1.47
C ILE A 43 -11.59 1.05 0.03
N ASP A 44 -10.40 0.67 -0.41
CA ASP A 44 -9.92 0.92 -1.77
C ASP A 44 -9.03 -0.22 -2.30
N GLU A 45 -8.89 -0.28 -3.62
CA GLU A 45 -8.09 -1.26 -4.36
C GLU A 45 -7.15 -0.56 -5.34
N ALA A 46 -5.86 -0.88 -5.23
CA ALA A 46 -4.85 -0.38 -6.16
C ALA A 46 -4.05 -1.54 -6.78
N LYS A 47 -3.81 -1.47 -8.09
CA LYS A 47 -2.91 -2.41 -8.78
C LYS A 47 -1.53 -1.78 -8.96
N PHE A 48 -0.55 -2.26 -8.22
CA PHE A 48 0.84 -1.83 -8.32
C PHE A 48 1.57 -2.66 -9.38
N GLY A 49 1.90 -2.03 -10.51
CA GLY A 49 2.71 -2.61 -11.57
C GLY A 49 3.68 -1.58 -12.14
N LYS A 50 4.87 -2.02 -12.57
CA LYS A 50 5.78 -1.11 -13.27
C LYS A 50 5.27 -0.88 -14.68
N ARG A 51 5.34 0.38 -15.14
CA ARG A 51 5.42 0.71 -16.57
C ARG A 51 6.88 0.89 -16.95
N LYS A 52 7.34 0.12 -17.93
CA LYS A 52 8.64 0.37 -18.57
C LYS A 52 8.42 1.29 -19.78
N TYR A 53 9.13 2.42 -19.83
CA TYR A 53 9.23 3.30 -21.02
C TYR A 53 7.97 4.09 -21.44
N HIS A 54 7.14 4.53 -20.49
CA HIS A 54 6.20 5.66 -20.65
C HIS A 54 5.02 5.53 -21.66
N ARG A 55 4.55 4.34 -22.05
CA ARG A 55 3.36 4.21 -22.93
C ARG A 55 2.41 3.06 -22.59
N GLY A 56 1.11 3.28 -22.80
CA GLY A 56 0.06 2.24 -22.83
C GLY A 56 -0.34 1.58 -21.50
N ARG A 57 -1.40 0.74 -21.53
CA ARG A 57 -1.99 0.05 -20.35
C ARG A 57 -1.21 -1.23 -20.00
N MET A 58 -0.24 -1.10 -19.12
CA MET A 58 0.51 -2.22 -18.50
C MET A 58 -0.17 -2.63 -17.18
N GLN A 59 -0.53 -3.91 -17.01
CA GLN A 59 -1.18 -4.41 -15.77
C GLN A 59 -0.74 -5.84 -15.38
N VAL A 60 0.55 -6.17 -15.52
CA VAL A 60 1.16 -7.24 -14.70
C VAL A 60 1.67 -6.56 -13.43
N GLY A 61 1.12 -6.93 -12.29
CA GLY A 61 1.33 -6.21 -11.04
C GLY A 61 0.52 -6.80 -9.90
N GLN A 62 0.89 -6.44 -8.69
CA GLN A 62 0.29 -6.89 -7.44
C GLN A 62 -0.96 -6.05 -7.16
N TRP A 63 -2.10 -6.68 -6.92
CA TRP A 63 -3.23 -5.98 -6.31
C TRP A 63 -2.96 -5.80 -4.83
N VAL A 64 -3.31 -4.63 -4.31
CA VAL A 64 -3.30 -4.33 -2.89
C VAL A 64 -4.69 -3.83 -2.55
N PHE A 65 -5.28 -4.50 -1.58
CA PHE A 65 -6.54 -4.14 -0.96
C PHE A 65 -6.25 -3.43 0.35
N GLY A 66 -6.85 -2.28 0.59
CA GLY A 66 -6.59 -1.51 1.79
C GLY A 66 -7.84 -0.84 2.33
N GLY A 67 -7.73 -0.37 3.58
CA GLY A 67 -8.78 0.42 4.18
C GLY A 67 -8.29 1.26 5.35
N ARG A 68 -9.06 2.32 5.67
CA ARG A 68 -8.81 3.20 6.81
C ARG A 68 -10.11 3.55 7.53
N GLN A 69 -10.03 3.77 8.83
CA GLN A 69 -11.13 4.37 9.56
C GLN A 69 -11.23 5.87 9.25
N LYS A 70 -12.45 6.38 9.12
CA LYS A 70 -12.66 7.82 8.86
C LYS A 70 -12.34 8.68 10.07
N ASP A 71 -12.67 8.20 11.26
CA ASP A 71 -12.50 8.89 12.54
C ASP A 71 -11.09 8.72 13.12
N ASN A 72 -10.36 7.67 12.74
CA ASN A 72 -9.03 7.39 13.23
C ASN A 72 -7.99 7.17 12.11
N ARG A 73 -7.08 8.15 11.95
CA ARG A 73 -6.03 8.12 10.91
C ARG A 73 -4.94 7.07 11.13
N THR A 74 -4.78 6.54 12.34
CA THR A 74 -3.75 5.52 12.63
C THR A 74 -4.25 4.10 12.35
N LYS A 75 -5.55 3.94 12.09
CA LYS A 75 -6.22 2.65 11.88
C LYS A 75 -6.35 2.39 10.39
N ILE A 76 -5.35 1.69 9.86
CA ILE A 76 -5.21 1.36 8.46
C ILE A 76 -4.77 -0.09 8.27
N PHE A 77 -5.14 -0.69 7.14
CA PHE A 77 -4.57 -1.95 6.68
C PHE A 77 -4.25 -1.87 5.18
N MET A 78 -3.25 -2.63 4.76
CA MET A 78 -2.94 -2.89 3.35
C MET A 78 -2.55 -4.36 3.21
N VAL A 79 -3.20 -5.05 2.30
CA VAL A 79 -3.04 -6.50 2.10
C VAL A 79 -2.82 -6.76 0.61
N PRO A 80 -1.69 -7.39 0.21
CA PRO A 80 -1.52 -7.86 -1.15
C PRO A 80 -2.50 -9.01 -1.43
N VAL A 81 -3.22 -8.92 -2.54
CA VAL A 81 -4.19 -9.95 -2.99
C VAL A 81 -3.87 -10.41 -4.40
N ALA A 82 -4.08 -11.70 -4.69
CA ALA A 82 -3.81 -12.25 -6.01
C ALA A 82 -4.80 -11.73 -7.06
N SER A 83 -6.07 -11.58 -6.66
CA SER A 83 -7.18 -11.11 -7.47
C SER A 83 -8.10 -10.20 -6.64
N ARG A 84 -8.91 -9.41 -7.35
CA ARG A 84 -9.93 -8.52 -6.77
C ARG A 84 -11.35 -9.08 -6.88
N ASP A 85 -11.46 -10.40 -6.91
CA ASP A 85 -12.77 -11.04 -6.98
C ASP A 85 -13.51 -10.90 -5.64
N GLU A 86 -14.84 -10.99 -5.73
CA GLU A 86 -15.72 -10.83 -4.59
C GLU A 86 -15.38 -11.79 -3.45
N GLU A 87 -15.07 -13.05 -3.77
CA GLU A 87 -14.73 -14.07 -2.78
C GLU A 87 -13.48 -13.69 -1.96
N THR A 88 -12.41 -13.26 -2.65
CA THR A 88 -11.16 -12.81 -2.01
C THR A 88 -11.42 -11.61 -1.11
N LEU A 89 -12.14 -10.61 -1.60
CA LEU A 89 -12.37 -9.36 -0.87
C LEU A 89 -13.33 -9.56 0.31
N LEU A 90 -14.41 -10.32 0.14
CA LEU A 90 -15.34 -10.64 1.23
C LEU A 90 -14.66 -11.43 2.34
N THR A 91 -13.74 -12.33 1.99
CA THR A 91 -12.95 -13.07 2.99
C THR A 91 -12.10 -12.13 3.83
N LEU A 92 -11.56 -11.05 3.25
CA LEU A 92 -10.76 -10.06 3.97
C LEU A 92 -11.61 -9.09 4.79
N ILE A 93 -12.79 -8.70 4.29
CA ILE A 93 -13.71 -7.79 4.99
C ILE A 93 -14.34 -8.45 6.21
N LYS A 94 -14.60 -9.77 6.13
CA LYS A 94 -15.24 -10.54 7.22
C LYS A 94 -14.25 -11.12 8.23
N LYS A 95 -12.94 -10.90 8.03
CA LYS A 95 -11.87 -11.43 8.88
C LYS A 95 -11.76 -10.66 10.19
#